data_AF-V5F950-F1
#
_entry.id   AF-V5F950-F1
#
_cell.length_a   1.000
_cell.length_b   1.000
_cell.length_c   1.000
_cell.angle_alpha   90.00
_cell.angle_beta   90.00
_cell.angle_gamma   90.00
#
_symmetry.space_group_name_H-M   'P 1'
#
loop_
_entity.id
_entity.type
_entity.pdbx_description
1 polymer ?
#
loop_
_entity_poly.entity_id
_entity_poly.type
_entity_poly.pdbx_seq_one_letter_code
_entity_poly.pdbx_strand_id
1 'polypeptide(L)'
;MNERSSAMSSSLGRLPLECRRNILSSITDVPTLRAAIFSHPLFYYAFRNRSSFIVEKVLCGVVPQESLLEAISAFELRRIKPWSLAKAVAILNCYRNNEISPTFEYTILSALAIQKFNDAVLFFASDFATDALPINPLTDIDEDPSNSPPLLPSKLRRITSSFHRHELCSSIFPKGKRFSDAFLVTLKDEDDIYDQEVDFLSQKYHIWELE
;
A
#
# COMPACT_ATOMS: atom_id res chain seq x y z
N MET A 1 -2.02 -63.10 3.42
CA MET A 1 -3.00 -62.14 2.87
C MET A 1 -2.91 -60.90 3.77
N ASN A 2 -1.96 -59.97 3.61
CA ASN A 2 -1.80 -58.97 2.54
C ASN A 2 -3.13 -58.43 1.99
N GLU A 3 -3.62 -57.30 2.51
CA GLU A 3 -3.58 -55.99 1.83
C GLU A 3 -4.45 -54.93 2.55
N ARG A 4 -3.98 -53.66 2.50
CA ARG A 4 -4.68 -52.36 2.72
C ARG A 4 -4.95 -51.99 4.19
N SER A 5 -4.39 -50.93 4.78
CA SER A 5 -4.19 -49.58 4.25
C SER A 5 -2.94 -48.95 4.89
N SER A 6 -1.83 -48.91 4.15
CA SER A 6 -0.82 -47.88 4.34
C SER A 6 -1.42 -46.59 3.79
N ALA A 7 -2.19 -45.89 4.62
CA ALA A 7 -2.46 -44.49 4.34
C ALA A 7 -1.10 -43.79 4.40
N MET A 8 -0.47 -43.61 3.24
CA MET A 8 0.65 -42.68 3.07
C MET A 8 0.17 -41.33 3.60
N SER A 9 0.48 -41.04 4.85
CA SER A 9 0.27 -39.74 5.45
C SER A 9 1.25 -38.78 4.78
N SER A 10 0.87 -38.25 3.63
CA SER A 10 1.49 -37.10 2.99
C SER A 10 1.23 -35.87 3.86
N SER A 11 1.85 -35.85 5.04
CA SER A 11 1.80 -34.73 5.95
C SER A 11 2.68 -33.62 5.39
N LEU A 12 2.13 -32.40 5.29
CA LEU A 12 2.88 -31.19 4.97
C LEU A 12 4.11 -31.00 5.88
N GLY A 13 4.10 -31.61 7.07
CA GLY A 13 5.24 -31.61 7.99
C GLY A 13 6.45 -32.44 7.54
N ARG A 14 6.27 -33.40 6.62
CA ARG A 14 7.37 -34.20 6.05
C ARG A 14 8.08 -33.51 4.89
N LEU A 15 7.55 -32.38 4.42
CA LEU A 15 8.16 -31.63 3.34
C LEU A 15 9.49 -31.00 3.77
N PRO A 16 10.48 -30.97 2.87
CA PRO A 16 11.69 -30.17 3.07
C PRO A 16 11.35 -28.73 3.45
N LEU A 17 12.26 -28.10 4.21
CA LEU A 17 12.10 -26.72 4.66
C LEU A 17 11.81 -25.77 3.49
N GLU A 18 12.48 -25.98 2.36
CA GLU A 18 12.35 -25.13 1.18
C GLU A 18 10.98 -25.29 0.50
N CYS A 19 10.42 -26.49 0.48
CA CYS A 19 9.06 -26.72 0.00
C CYS A 19 8.04 -26.00 0.89
N ARG A 20 8.21 -26.04 2.21
CA ARG A 20 7.32 -25.30 3.14
C ARG A 20 7.43 -23.79 2.96
N ARG A 21 8.63 -23.26 2.74
CA ARG A 21 8.84 -21.84 2.44
C ARG A 21 8.18 -21.45 1.12
N ASN A 22 8.34 -22.26 0.08
CA ASN A 22 7.70 -22.02 -1.20
C ASN A 22 6.17 -22.01 -1.07
N ILE A 23 5.60 -22.94 -0.31
CA ILE A 23 4.16 -22.95 -0.01
C ILE A 23 3.74 -21.63 0.66
N LEU A 24 4.45 -21.18 1.70
CA LEU A 24 4.15 -19.92 2.38
C LEU A 24 4.27 -18.71 1.44
N SER A 25 5.29 -18.69 0.59
CA SER A 25 5.52 -17.65 -0.42
C SER A 25 4.53 -17.65 -1.59
N SER A 26 3.74 -18.71 -1.75
CA SER A 26 2.72 -18.83 -2.80
C SER A 26 1.33 -18.41 -2.32
N ILE A 27 1.19 -18.05 -1.05
CA ILE A 27 -0.07 -17.54 -0.51
C ILE A 27 -0.36 -16.16 -1.12
N THR A 28 -1.62 -15.92 -1.48
CA THR A 28 -2.04 -14.74 -2.25
C THR A 28 -2.54 -13.58 -1.40
N ASP A 29 -2.62 -13.74 -0.08
CA ASP A 29 -3.05 -12.68 0.84
C ASP A 29 -2.38 -12.80 2.21
N VAL A 30 -2.20 -11.67 2.88
CA VAL A 30 -1.49 -11.60 4.17
C VAL A 30 -2.28 -12.23 5.32
N PRO A 31 -3.62 -12.09 5.42
CA PRO A 31 -4.42 -12.81 6.42
C PRO A 31 -4.25 -14.34 6.37
N THR A 32 -4.30 -14.94 5.18
CA THR A 32 -4.09 -16.38 4.99
C THR A 32 -2.66 -16.78 5.32
N LEU A 33 -1.66 -15.96 4.96
CA LEU A 33 -0.27 -16.19 5.34
C LEU A 33 -0.13 -16.24 6.86
N ARG A 34 -0.73 -15.28 7.56
CA ARG A 34 -0.76 -15.25 9.02
C ARG A 34 -1.42 -16.50 9.59
N ALA A 35 -2.57 -16.91 9.07
CA ALA A 35 -3.25 -18.12 9.52
C ALA A 35 -2.39 -19.38 9.29
N ALA A 36 -1.75 -19.50 8.14
CA ALA A 36 -0.86 -20.61 7.82
C ALA A 36 0.33 -20.70 8.79
N ILE A 37 0.96 -19.57 9.12
CA ILE A 37 2.06 -19.49 10.10
C ILE A 37 1.61 -19.99 11.48
N PHE A 38 0.40 -19.63 11.91
CA PHE A 38 -0.15 -20.04 13.21
C PHE A 38 -0.79 -21.44 13.21
N SER A 39 -1.01 -22.04 12.04
CA SER A 39 -1.65 -23.35 11.93
C SER A 39 -0.79 -24.51 12.43
N HIS A 40 0.54 -24.40 12.30
CA HIS A 40 1.45 -25.49 12.64
C HIS A 40 2.88 -25.00 12.96
N PRO A 41 3.56 -25.54 14.00
CA PRO A 41 4.92 -25.13 14.36
C PRO A 41 5.93 -25.22 13.21
N LEU A 42 5.84 -26.26 12.37
CA LEU A 42 6.73 -26.43 11.22
C LEU A 42 6.60 -25.34 10.15
N PHE A 43 5.44 -24.68 10.03
CA PHE A 43 5.29 -23.50 9.17
C PHE A 43 5.85 -22.26 9.84
N TYR A 44 5.63 -22.08 11.14
CA TYR A 44 6.27 -21.02 11.91
C TYR A 44 7.81 -21.07 11.82
N TYR A 45 8.41 -22.25 11.96
CA TYR A 45 9.86 -22.43 11.80
C TYR A 45 10.34 -22.16 10.37
N ALA A 46 9.55 -22.56 9.36
CA ALA A 46 9.86 -22.28 7.97
C ALA A 46 9.84 -20.76 7.67
N PHE A 47 8.88 -20.06 8.27
CA PHE A 47 8.69 -18.62 8.16
C PHE A 47 9.80 -17.82 8.86
N ARG A 48 10.12 -18.13 10.12
CA ARG A 48 10.96 -17.29 11.00
C ARG A 48 12.29 -16.86 10.37
N ASN A 49 12.96 -17.75 9.65
CA ASN A 49 14.30 -17.48 9.08
C ASN A 49 14.27 -16.72 7.74
N ARG A 50 13.10 -16.58 7.12
CA ARG A 50 12.90 -15.91 5.82
C ARG A 50 11.67 -15.00 5.86
N SER A 51 11.33 -14.48 7.04
CA SER A 51 10.07 -13.75 7.27
C SER A 51 9.93 -12.55 6.33
N SER A 52 10.95 -11.70 6.28
CA SER A 52 10.98 -10.51 5.41
C SER A 52 10.72 -10.86 3.95
N PHE A 53 11.49 -11.80 3.38
CA PHE A 53 11.33 -12.25 1.99
C PHE A 53 9.95 -12.85 1.69
N ILE A 54 9.41 -13.68 2.60
CA ILE A 54 8.09 -14.29 2.41
C ILE A 54 7.01 -13.20 2.44
N VAL A 55 7.10 -12.28 3.40
CA VAL A 55 6.15 -11.18 3.55
C VAL A 55 6.20 -10.24 2.34
N GLU A 56 7.39 -9.84 1.92
CA GLU A 56 7.61 -9.02 0.72
C GLU A 56 6.95 -9.67 -0.49
N LYS A 57 7.26 -10.94 -0.76
CA LYS A 57 6.73 -11.66 -1.92
C LYS A 57 5.20 -11.75 -1.91
N VAL A 58 4.60 -12.02 -0.75
CA VAL A 58 3.14 -12.04 -0.61
C VAL A 58 2.56 -10.64 -0.81
N LEU A 59 3.19 -9.61 -0.24
CA LEU A 59 2.73 -8.22 -0.37
C LEU A 59 2.81 -7.71 -1.82
N CYS A 60 3.86 -8.06 -2.56
CA CYS A 60 3.99 -7.78 -4.00
C CYS A 60 2.92 -8.49 -4.85
N GLY A 61 2.35 -9.58 -4.35
CA GLY A 61 1.22 -10.27 -4.99
C GLY A 61 -0.14 -9.60 -4.71
N VAL A 62 -0.25 -8.89 -3.58
CA VAL A 62 -1.48 -8.21 -3.14
C VAL A 62 -1.59 -6.80 -3.71
N VAL A 63 -0.47 -6.05 -3.69
CA VAL A 63 -0.42 -4.67 -4.18
C VAL A 63 0.33 -4.67 -5.51
N PRO A 64 -0.26 -4.11 -6.59
CA PRO A 64 0.45 -3.97 -7.86
C PRO A 64 1.81 -3.29 -7.65
N GLN A 65 2.86 -3.78 -8.31
CA GLN A 65 4.22 -3.26 -8.16
C GLN A 65 4.31 -1.75 -8.40
N GLU A 66 3.51 -1.25 -9.36
CA GLU A 66 3.37 0.17 -9.69
C GLU A 66 2.90 1.04 -8.50
N SER A 67 2.09 0.47 -7.60
CA SER A 67 1.51 1.17 -6.44
C SER A 67 2.11 0.74 -5.10
N LEU A 68 2.97 -0.28 -5.10
CA LEU A 68 3.55 -0.82 -3.87
C LEU A 68 4.43 0.21 -3.16
N LEU A 69 5.27 0.93 -3.92
CA LEU A 69 6.14 1.96 -3.37
C LEU A 69 5.30 3.09 -2.75
N GLU A 70 4.29 3.58 -3.47
CA GLU A 70 3.38 4.62 -3.00
C GLU A 70 2.67 4.20 -1.70
N ALA A 71 2.15 2.97 -1.67
CA ALA A 71 1.45 2.42 -0.50
C ALA A 71 2.38 2.27 0.71
N ILE A 72 3.64 1.84 0.50
CA ILE A 72 4.64 1.73 1.58
C ILE A 72 5.02 3.11 2.09
N SER A 73 5.34 4.07 1.21
CA SER A 73 5.74 5.42 1.60
C SER A 73 4.61 6.15 2.33
N ALA A 74 3.37 6.04 1.87
CA ALA A 74 2.20 6.62 2.55
C ALA A 74 1.99 5.98 3.93
N PHE A 75 2.14 4.66 4.03
CA PHE A 75 2.08 3.94 5.30
C PHE A 75 3.17 4.37 6.29
N GLU A 76 4.42 4.54 5.83
CA GLU A 76 5.52 5.00 6.68
C GLU A 76 5.31 6.44 7.16
N LEU A 77 4.93 7.37 6.27
CA LEU A 77 4.62 8.76 6.63
C LEU A 77 3.53 8.83 7.71
N ARG A 78 2.43 8.10 7.52
CA ARG A 78 1.31 8.07 8.48
C ARG A 78 1.71 7.53 9.87
N ARG A 79 2.79 6.74 9.94
CA ARG A 79 3.30 6.16 11.19
C ARG A 79 4.32 7.02 11.91
N ILE A 80 4.78 8.13 11.32
CA ILE A 80 5.69 9.06 11.99
C ILE A 80 4.99 9.66 13.22
N LYS A 81 5.38 9.21 14.42
CA LYS A 81 4.88 9.72 15.70
C LYS A 81 6.03 9.84 16.70
N PRO A 82 6.31 11.03 17.26
CA PRO A 82 5.75 12.34 16.86
C PRO A 82 6.16 12.72 15.43
N TRP A 83 5.35 13.55 14.77
CA TRP A 83 5.63 14.03 13.41
C TRP A 83 6.96 14.79 13.38
N SER A 84 7.71 14.64 12.29
CA SER A 84 9.03 15.28 12.12
C SER A 84 9.31 15.48 10.64
N LEU A 85 9.58 16.73 10.25
CA LEU A 85 9.93 17.08 8.87
C LEU A 85 11.13 16.26 8.36
N ALA A 86 12.18 16.10 9.17
CA ALA A 86 13.37 15.34 8.77
C ALA A 86 13.05 13.88 8.42
N LYS A 87 12.15 13.23 9.18
CA LYS A 87 11.71 11.86 8.88
C LYS A 87 10.83 11.80 7.64
N ALA A 88 9.93 12.77 7.47
CA ALA A 88 9.07 12.85 6.30
C ALA A 88 9.91 13.05 5.01
N VAL A 89 10.84 14.00 5.03
CA VAL A 89 11.78 14.27 3.92
C VAL A 89 12.64 13.03 3.60
N ALA A 90 13.08 12.28 4.60
CA ALA A 90 13.84 11.04 4.35
C ALA A 90 13.01 10.01 3.57
N ILE A 91 11.75 9.78 3.96
CA ILE A 91 10.84 8.86 3.26
C ILE A 91 10.54 9.36 1.85
N LEU A 92 10.30 10.67 1.67
CA LEU A 92 10.03 11.26 0.37
C LEU A 92 11.23 11.21 -0.57
N ASN A 93 12.46 11.34 -0.04
CA ASN A 93 13.67 11.18 -0.84
C ASN A 93 13.82 9.73 -1.34
N CYS A 94 13.55 8.74 -0.49
CA CYS A 94 13.51 7.34 -0.91
C CYS A 94 12.45 7.12 -1.99
N TYR A 95 11.23 7.62 -1.77
CA TYR A 95 10.14 7.57 -2.76
C TYR A 95 10.56 8.15 -4.12
N ARG A 96 11.14 9.36 -4.14
CA ARG A 96 11.60 10.03 -5.37
C ARG A 96 12.70 9.24 -6.10
N ASN A 97 13.53 8.50 -5.36
CA ASN A 97 14.57 7.65 -5.93
C ASN A 97 14.06 6.26 -6.37
N ASN A 98 12.76 6.00 -6.30
CA ASN A 98 12.15 4.68 -6.50
C ASN A 98 12.69 3.61 -5.52
N GLU A 99 13.02 4.04 -4.30
CA GLU A 99 13.59 3.19 -3.26
C GLU A 99 12.64 3.09 -2.06
N ILE A 100 12.60 1.91 -1.44
CA ILE A 100 11.93 1.72 -0.16
C ILE A 100 12.86 2.22 0.93
N SER A 101 12.30 2.89 1.95
CA SER A 101 13.09 3.38 3.08
C SER A 101 13.91 2.24 3.70
N PRO A 102 15.20 2.45 4.02
CA PRO A 102 16.01 1.42 4.68
C PRO A 102 15.50 1.07 6.09
N THR A 103 14.63 1.90 6.67
CA THR A 103 13.99 1.64 7.96
C THR A 103 12.73 0.79 7.85
N PHE A 104 12.24 0.53 6.64
CA PHE A 104 11.03 -0.25 6.45
C PHE A 104 11.33 -1.73 6.67
N GLU A 105 10.55 -2.34 7.56
CA GLU A 105 10.63 -3.78 7.81
C GLU A 105 9.41 -4.50 7.27
N TYR A 106 9.65 -5.53 6.44
CA TYR A 106 8.63 -6.47 5.99
C TYR A 106 8.24 -7.42 7.13
N THR A 107 7.21 -7.04 7.87
CA THR A 107 6.62 -7.82 8.95
C THR A 107 5.18 -8.17 8.60
N ILE A 108 4.63 -9.23 9.20
CA ILE A 108 3.20 -9.56 9.04
C ILE A 108 2.31 -8.39 9.43
N LEU A 109 2.70 -7.60 10.44
CA LEU A 109 1.93 -6.45 10.89
C LEU A 109 1.94 -5.31 9.89
N SER A 110 3.11 -4.95 9.34
CA SER A 110 3.19 -3.92 8.28
C SER A 110 2.45 -4.36 7.03
N ALA A 111 2.64 -5.60 6.57
CA ALA A 111 1.94 -6.12 5.40
C ALA A 111 0.41 -6.19 5.57
N LEU A 112 -0.09 -6.57 6.75
CA LEU A 112 -1.54 -6.53 7.02
C LEU A 112 -2.09 -5.11 6.98
N ALA A 113 -1.35 -4.14 7.51
CA ALA A 113 -1.78 -2.75 7.51
C ALA A 113 -1.76 -2.16 6.09
N ILE A 114 -0.72 -2.46 5.30
CA ILE A 114 -0.60 -2.04 3.91
C ILE A 114 -1.69 -2.69 3.05
N GLN A 115 -1.94 -3.99 3.21
CA GLN A 115 -3.03 -4.67 2.49
C GLN A 115 -4.38 -4.00 2.81
N LYS A 116 -4.71 -3.80 4.09
CA LYS A 116 -5.95 -3.12 4.48
C LYS A 116 -6.07 -1.71 3.91
N PHE A 117 -4.96 -0.98 3.88
CA PHE A 117 -4.91 0.35 3.28
C PHE A 117 -5.17 0.28 1.78
N ASN A 118 -4.50 -0.62 1.07
CA ASN A 118 -4.70 -0.83 -0.36
C ASN A 118 -6.12 -1.31 -0.69
N ASP A 119 -6.71 -2.19 0.12
CA ASP A 119 -8.09 -2.64 -0.06
C ASP A 119 -9.08 -1.47 0.06
N ALA A 120 -8.84 -0.54 1.00
CA ALA A 120 -9.63 0.68 1.13
C ALA A 120 -9.44 1.62 -0.07
N VAL A 121 -8.21 1.80 -0.53
CA VAL A 121 -7.91 2.61 -1.72
C VAL A 121 -8.56 2.01 -2.96
N LEU A 122 -8.50 0.69 -3.15
CA LEU A 122 -9.17 0.00 -4.26
C LEU A 122 -10.68 0.16 -4.20
N PHE A 123 -11.28 0.10 -3.01
CA PHE A 123 -12.70 0.37 -2.83
C PHE A 123 -13.06 1.78 -3.31
N PHE A 124 -12.38 2.82 -2.85
CA PHE A 124 -12.64 4.20 -3.28
C PHE A 124 -12.30 4.44 -4.75
N ALA A 125 -11.24 3.83 -5.27
CA ALA A 125 -10.87 3.94 -6.67
C ALA A 125 -11.92 3.29 -7.59
N SER A 126 -12.48 2.15 -7.18
CA SER A 126 -13.56 1.48 -7.89
C SER A 126 -14.84 2.30 -7.86
N ASP A 127 -15.22 2.79 -6.67
CA ASP A 127 -16.42 3.61 -6.45
C ASP A 127 -16.36 4.93 -7.26
N PHE A 128 -15.21 5.62 -7.21
CA PHE A 128 -14.97 6.79 -8.04
C PHE A 128 -15.05 6.47 -9.53
N ALA A 129 -14.50 5.33 -9.96
CA ALA A 129 -14.52 4.96 -11.36
C ALA A 129 -15.92 4.57 -11.86
N THR A 130 -16.78 4.01 -11.01
CA THR A 130 -18.17 3.69 -11.38
C THR A 130 -19.07 4.92 -11.37
N ASP A 131 -18.85 5.85 -10.45
CA ASP A 131 -19.81 6.92 -10.18
C ASP A 131 -19.43 8.24 -10.88
N ALA A 132 -18.13 8.54 -11.00
CA ALA A 132 -17.66 9.84 -11.50
C ALA A 132 -17.21 9.82 -12.97
N LEU A 133 -16.77 8.67 -13.50
CA LEU A 133 -16.32 8.57 -14.90
C LEU A 133 -17.42 8.48 -15.98
N PRO A 134 -18.66 8.05 -15.70
CA PRO A 134 -19.74 8.11 -16.69
C PRO A 134 -20.17 9.54 -17.03
N ILE A 135 -19.84 10.51 -16.18
CA ILE A 135 -20.20 11.92 -16.35
C ILE A 135 -19.06 12.61 -17.08
N ASN A 136 -19.30 13.03 -18.33
CA ASN A 136 -18.31 13.81 -19.06
C ASN A 136 -18.28 15.26 -18.52
N PRO A 137 -17.21 15.71 -17.86
CA PRO A 137 -17.17 17.00 -17.16
C PRO A 137 -17.21 18.22 -18.11
N LEU A 138 -17.04 18.01 -19.42
CA LEU A 138 -17.07 19.09 -20.42
C LEU A 138 -18.43 19.24 -21.11
N THR A 139 -19.28 18.20 -21.05
CA THR A 139 -20.55 18.19 -21.77
C THR A 139 -21.76 17.96 -20.87
N ASP A 140 -21.55 17.49 -19.63
CA ASP A 140 -22.61 17.21 -18.65
C ASP A 140 -23.70 16.26 -19.20
N ILE A 141 -23.33 15.47 -20.21
CA ILE A 141 -24.16 14.42 -20.80
C ILE A 141 -23.76 13.12 -20.11
N ASP A 142 -24.74 12.47 -19.49
CA ASP A 142 -24.60 11.11 -18.96
C ASP A 142 -24.24 10.18 -20.13
N GLU A 143 -23.01 9.65 -20.14
CA GLU A 143 -22.73 8.48 -20.97
C GLU A 143 -23.49 7.31 -20.36
N ASP A 144 -24.48 6.76 -21.09
CA ASP A 144 -25.29 5.64 -20.63
C ASP A 144 -24.36 4.52 -20.11
N PRO A 145 -24.39 4.21 -18.80
CA PRO A 145 -23.45 3.26 -18.18
C PRO A 145 -23.55 1.87 -18.83
N SER A 146 -24.68 1.57 -19.48
CA SER A 146 -24.94 0.34 -20.24
C SER A 146 -24.10 0.19 -21.51
N ASN A 147 -23.60 1.31 -22.08
CA ASN A 147 -22.81 1.35 -23.32
C ASN A 147 -21.32 1.66 -23.07
N SER A 148 -20.95 1.93 -21.82
CA SER A 148 -19.56 2.19 -21.45
C SER A 148 -18.74 0.88 -21.45
N PRO A 149 -17.55 0.85 -22.06
CA PRO A 149 -16.70 -0.33 -21.98
C PRO A 149 -16.27 -0.56 -20.53
N PRO A 150 -16.15 -1.83 -20.08
CA PRO A 150 -15.72 -2.13 -18.72
C PRO A 150 -14.40 -1.43 -18.40
N LEU A 151 -14.28 -0.92 -17.18
CA LEU A 151 -13.10 -0.19 -16.73
C LEU A 151 -11.85 -1.05 -16.96
N LEU A 152 -10.98 -0.60 -17.88
CA LEU A 152 -9.77 -1.33 -18.22
C LEU A 152 -8.88 -1.44 -16.96
N PRO A 153 -8.27 -2.60 -16.67
CA PRO A 153 -7.45 -2.78 -15.46
C PRO A 153 -6.34 -1.72 -15.29
N SER A 154 -5.79 -1.23 -16.40
CA SER A 154 -4.80 -0.15 -16.40
C SER A 154 -5.37 1.21 -15.96
N LYS A 155 -6.64 1.52 -16.26
CA LYS A 155 -7.31 2.73 -15.77
C LYS A 155 -7.52 2.65 -14.26
N LEU A 156 -8.00 1.51 -13.77
CA LEU A 156 -8.18 1.30 -12.32
C LEU A 156 -6.86 1.42 -11.57
N ARG A 157 -5.76 0.86 -12.10
CA ARG A 157 -4.42 1.01 -11.51
C ARG A 157 -3.98 2.47 -11.43
N ARG A 158 -4.17 3.25 -12.50
CA ARG A 158 -3.85 4.69 -12.50
C ARG A 158 -4.64 5.44 -11.45
N ILE A 159 -5.94 5.19 -11.34
CA ILE A 159 -6.81 5.81 -10.33
C ILE A 159 -6.33 5.41 -8.93
N THR A 160 -6.12 4.12 -8.69
CA THR A 160 -5.61 3.57 -7.42
C THR A 160 -4.28 4.24 -7.02
N SER A 161 -3.35 4.37 -7.97
CA SER A 161 -2.07 5.04 -7.78
C SER A 161 -2.24 6.53 -7.45
N SER A 162 -3.16 7.24 -8.11
CA SER A 162 -3.49 8.63 -7.76
C SER A 162 -4.05 8.75 -6.33
N PHE A 163 -4.86 7.80 -5.88
CA PHE A 163 -5.36 7.79 -4.49
C PHE A 163 -4.23 7.53 -3.48
N HIS A 164 -3.28 6.63 -3.79
CA HIS A 164 -2.10 6.42 -2.95
C HIS A 164 -1.22 7.68 -2.86
N ARG A 165 -0.97 8.35 -3.98
CA ARG A 165 -0.26 9.64 -4.02
C ARG A 165 -0.99 10.73 -3.26
N HIS A 166 -2.31 10.79 -3.36
CA HIS A 166 -3.11 11.71 -2.56
C HIS A 166 -2.93 11.46 -1.06
N GLU A 167 -2.95 10.21 -0.61
CA GLU A 167 -2.69 9.88 0.81
C GLU A 167 -1.23 10.19 1.22
N LEU A 168 -0.27 9.98 0.33
CA LEU A 168 1.12 10.38 0.55
C LEU A 168 1.19 11.89 0.81
N CYS A 169 0.60 12.71 -0.06
CA CYS A 169 0.54 14.16 0.10
C CYS A 169 -0.23 14.58 1.36
N SER A 170 -1.39 13.98 1.63
CA SER A 170 -2.20 14.31 2.81
C SER A 170 -1.49 13.96 4.12
N SER A 171 -0.60 12.97 4.11
CA SER A 171 0.19 12.57 5.28
C SER A 171 1.37 13.51 5.56
N ILE A 172 1.80 14.27 4.56
CA ILE A 172 2.84 15.31 4.70
C ILE A 172 2.28 16.52 5.47
N PHE A 173 1.00 16.86 5.25
CA PHE A 173 0.33 18.02 5.84
C PHE A 173 -0.65 17.59 6.94
N PRO A 174 -0.31 17.73 8.24
CA PRO A 174 -1.16 17.26 9.33
C PRO A 174 -2.56 17.89 9.31
N LYS A 175 -3.58 17.11 9.71
CA LYS A 175 -4.99 17.50 9.74
C LYS A 175 -5.20 18.78 10.57
N GLY A 176 -5.52 19.87 9.88
CA GLY A 176 -5.79 21.20 10.45
C GLY A 176 -5.66 22.32 9.42
N LYS A 177 -4.78 22.13 8.43
CA LYS A 177 -4.72 22.93 7.20
C LYS A 177 -4.93 21.94 6.04
N ARG A 178 -6.12 21.94 5.42
CA ARG A 178 -6.33 21.14 4.20
C ARG A 178 -5.37 21.65 3.13
N PHE A 179 -5.05 20.81 2.15
CA PHE A 179 -4.32 21.26 0.95
C PHE A 179 -5.03 22.46 0.26
N SER A 180 -6.37 22.52 0.34
CA SER A 180 -7.17 23.66 -0.11
C SER A 180 -6.86 24.96 0.63
N ASP A 181 -6.43 24.87 1.89
CA ASP A 181 -6.16 26.02 2.74
C ASP A 181 -4.74 26.53 2.49
N ALA A 182 -3.77 25.66 2.17
CA ALA A 182 -2.43 26.10 1.78
C ALA A 182 -2.41 26.95 0.49
N PHE A 183 -3.39 26.75 -0.40
CA PHE A 183 -3.59 27.61 -1.59
C PHE A 183 -4.34 28.91 -1.29
N LEU A 184 -5.00 29.03 -0.14
CA LEU A 184 -5.84 30.17 0.25
C LEU A 184 -5.34 30.92 1.49
N VAL A 185 -4.31 30.44 2.19
CA VAL A 185 -3.71 31.13 3.34
C VAL A 185 -2.62 32.05 2.82
N THR A 186 -3.08 33.13 2.17
CA THR A 186 -2.49 34.42 2.45
C THR A 186 -3.26 34.96 3.65
N LEU A 187 -2.56 35.31 4.73
CA LEU A 187 -3.06 36.03 5.91
C LEU A 187 -3.82 35.16 6.93
N LYS A 188 -3.08 34.58 7.88
CA LYS A 188 -3.21 34.93 9.31
C LYS A 188 -2.13 34.26 10.16
N ASP A 189 -1.43 35.11 10.90
CA ASP A 189 -0.40 34.81 11.89
C ASP A 189 -0.91 33.82 12.95
N GLU A 190 -0.14 32.74 13.21
CA GLU A 190 0.22 32.26 14.56
C GLU A 190 1.13 31.00 14.63
N ASP A 191 1.69 30.44 13.55
CA ASP A 191 2.62 29.29 13.63
C ASP A 191 3.88 29.42 12.73
N ASP A 192 4.76 30.39 13.03
CA ASP A 192 5.92 30.77 12.19
C ASP A 192 6.90 29.64 11.82
N ILE A 193 7.01 28.58 12.63
CA ILE A 193 7.94 27.46 12.34
C ILE A 193 7.27 26.44 11.41
N TYR A 194 6.00 26.11 11.63
CA TYR A 194 5.28 25.13 10.80
C TYR A 194 4.99 25.68 9.41
N ASP A 195 4.69 26.98 9.29
CA ASP A 195 4.43 27.61 8.00
C ASP A 195 5.69 27.62 7.11
N GLN A 196 6.88 27.82 7.69
CA GLN A 196 8.15 27.69 6.96
C GLN A 196 8.45 26.24 6.51
N GLU A 197 8.08 25.24 7.30
CA GLU A 197 8.28 23.83 6.95
C GLU A 197 7.31 23.37 5.84
N VAL A 198 6.06 23.83 5.88
CA VAL A 198 5.06 23.59 4.83
C VAL A 198 5.44 24.31 3.54
N ASP A 199 5.92 25.56 3.62
CA ASP A 199 6.43 26.32 2.48
C ASP A 199 7.68 25.66 1.86
N PHE A 200 8.59 25.14 2.69
CA PHE A 200 9.74 24.38 2.20
C PHE A 200 9.30 23.12 1.45
N LEU A 201 8.34 22.37 1.99
CA LEU A 201 7.83 21.15 1.36
C LEU A 201 7.07 21.46 0.06
N SER A 202 6.26 22.51 0.02
CA SER A 202 5.52 22.89 -1.18
C SER A 202 6.43 23.41 -2.29
N GLN A 203 7.52 24.11 -1.95
CA GLN A 203 8.55 24.53 -2.91
C GLN A 203 9.42 23.37 -3.41
N LYS A 204 9.73 22.40 -2.56
CA LYS A 204 10.65 21.30 -2.87
C LYS A 204 9.97 20.08 -3.48
N TYR A 205 8.72 19.83 -3.12
CA TYR A 205 7.91 18.72 -3.58
C TYR A 205 6.63 19.31 -4.18
N HIS A 206 6.76 19.89 -5.37
CA HIS A 206 5.59 20.28 -6.12
C HIS A 206 4.74 19.03 -6.37
N ILE A 207 3.42 19.10 -6.17
CA ILE A 207 2.50 17.93 -6.28
C ILE A 207 2.65 17.16 -7.60
N TRP A 208 3.09 17.86 -8.65
CA TRP A 208 3.29 17.33 -10.00
C TRP A 208 4.68 16.73 -10.23
N GLU A 209 5.64 16.89 -9.31
CA GLU A 209 6.96 16.21 -9.35
C GLU A 209 6.92 14.80 -8.73
N LEU A 210 5.76 14.36 -8.24
CA LEU A 210 5.51 12.99 -7.77
C LEU A 210 4.86 12.12 -8.87
N GLU A 211 4.79 12.61 -10.12
CA GLU A 211 4.38 11.88 -11.33
C GLU A 211 5.55 11.20 -12.07
#